data_AF-U3AGJ2-F1
#
_entry.id   AF-U3AGJ2-F1
#
_cell.length_a   1.000
_cell.length_b   1.000
_cell.length_c   1.000
_cell.angle_alpha   90.00
_cell.angle_beta   90.00
_cell.angle_gamma   90.00
#
_symmetry.space_group_name_H-M   'P 1'
#
loop_
_entity.id
_entity.type
_entity.pdbx_description
1 polymer ?
#
loop_
_entity_poly.entity_id
_entity_poly.type
_entity_poly.pdbx_seq_one_letter_code
_entity_poly.pdbx_strand_id
1 'polypeptide(L)'
;MLLVDIDAKTIARNRAEDVLPHNTSGRDDEALLDVTGILDADPAGYPYAFEDVERAIEYGFEVREIFEDDFDAEETIVVYSGQGVHVYLLDTDPAHRYDAQSREVLNDLLLESYDIPIDPVVTADRRRVARLPYSLHADVCRIVQPIESPQFDPRTATPEFLD
;
A
#
# COMPACT_ATOMS: atom_id res chain seq x y z
N MET A 1 3.60 -15.31 -9.35
CA MET A 1 3.88 -14.24 -8.39
C MET A 1 3.79 -12.86 -9.02
N LEU A 2 2.74 -12.13 -8.64
CA LEU A 2 2.53 -10.71 -8.87
C LEU A 2 2.53 -10.03 -7.48
N LEU A 3 3.00 -8.79 -7.43
CA LEU A 3 3.08 -7.97 -6.22
C LEU A 3 2.39 -6.64 -6.50
N VAL A 4 1.48 -6.24 -5.64
CA VAL A 4 0.90 -4.90 -5.59
C VAL A 4 1.40 -4.21 -4.34
N ASP A 5 1.79 -2.94 -4.46
CA ASP A 5 2.29 -2.11 -3.35
C ASP A 5 1.41 -0.88 -3.19
N ILE A 6 0.92 -0.65 -1.98
CA ILE A 6 0.06 0.48 -1.61
C ILE A 6 0.74 1.17 -0.43
N ASP A 7 1.26 2.38 -0.67
CA ASP A 7 2.00 3.17 0.32
C ASP A 7 1.10 4.25 0.93
N ALA A 8 1.12 4.35 2.26
CA ALA A 8 0.35 5.35 3.00
C ALA A 8 0.75 6.78 2.64
N LYS A 9 1.98 7.02 2.17
CA LYS A 9 2.43 8.35 1.69
C LYS A 9 1.64 8.81 0.48
N THR A 10 1.34 7.90 -0.44
CA THR A 10 0.55 8.21 -1.64
C THR A 10 -0.89 8.56 -1.25
N ILE A 11 -1.47 7.79 -0.33
CA ILE A 11 -2.81 8.05 0.21
C ILE A 11 -2.87 9.40 0.95
N ALA A 12 -1.90 9.65 1.83
CA ALA A 12 -1.78 10.91 2.57
C ALA A 12 -1.67 12.12 1.62
N ARG A 13 -0.88 11.99 0.56
CA ARG A 13 -0.75 13.00 -0.48
C ARG A 13 -2.09 13.27 -1.17
N ASN A 14 -2.76 12.23 -1.67
CA ASN A 14 -4.05 12.37 -2.36
C ASN A 14 -5.09 13.04 -1.45
N ARG A 15 -5.15 12.59 -0.19
CA ARG A 15 -6.02 13.18 0.84
C ARG A 15 -5.70 14.67 1.09
N ALA A 16 -4.43 15.04 1.11
CA ALA A 16 -4.01 16.42 1.27
C ALA A 16 -4.37 17.30 0.07
N GLU A 17 -4.27 16.75 -1.15
CA GLU A 17 -4.69 17.42 -2.40
C GLU A 17 -6.20 17.63 -2.45
N ASP A 18 -7.00 16.67 -2.00
CA ASP A 18 -8.47 16.78 -1.94
C ASP A 18 -8.97 17.88 -1.00
N VAL A 19 -8.26 18.11 0.11
CA VAL A 19 -8.61 19.16 1.09
C VAL A 19 -8.28 20.56 0.56
N LEU A 20 -7.34 20.70 -0.37
CA LEU A 20 -6.86 21.98 -0.90
C LEU A 20 -7.27 22.20 -2.36
N PRO A 21 -8.45 22.82 -2.62
CA PRO A 21 -9.09 22.85 -3.94
C PRO A 21 -8.41 23.71 -5.02
N HIS A 22 -7.18 24.22 -4.82
CA HIS A 22 -6.52 25.16 -5.74
C HIS A 22 -5.05 24.83 -6.03
N ASN A 23 -4.77 24.50 -7.30
CA ASN A 23 -3.48 24.51 -8.01
C ASN A 23 -2.24 24.33 -7.11
N THR A 24 -2.18 23.18 -6.45
CA THR A 24 -1.01 22.69 -5.69
C THR A 24 0.07 22.13 -6.61
N SER A 25 -0.15 22.11 -7.93
CA SER A 25 0.82 21.69 -8.94
C SER A 25 2.13 22.49 -8.81
N GLY A 26 3.12 21.90 -8.14
CA GLY A 26 4.43 22.51 -7.87
C GLY A 26 4.65 22.98 -6.43
N ARG A 27 3.74 22.72 -5.48
CA ARG A 27 4.05 22.84 -4.05
C ARG A 27 4.92 21.67 -3.61
N ASP A 28 5.85 21.98 -2.71
CA ASP A 28 6.63 21.01 -1.97
C ASP A 28 5.69 20.09 -1.16
N ASP A 29 5.94 18.78 -1.23
CA ASP A 29 5.10 17.76 -0.61
C ASP A 29 5.06 17.96 0.91
N GLU A 30 6.18 18.34 1.51
CA GLU A 30 6.28 18.61 2.94
C GLU A 30 5.38 19.79 3.34
N ALA A 31 5.36 20.87 2.54
CA ALA A 31 4.50 22.02 2.79
C ALA A 31 3.00 21.69 2.63
N LEU A 32 2.66 20.74 1.76
CA LEU A 32 1.29 20.26 1.59
C LEU A 32 0.83 19.48 2.82
N LEU A 33 1.66 18.55 3.28
CA LEU A 33 1.38 17.70 4.45
C LEU A 33 1.34 18.52 5.75
N ASP A 34 2.17 19.56 5.87
CA ASP A 34 2.17 20.51 6.99
C ASP A 34 0.85 21.29 7.07
N VAL A 35 0.45 21.94 5.97
CA VAL A 35 -0.77 22.78 5.92
C VAL A 35 -2.04 21.99 6.18
N THR A 36 -2.05 20.70 5.84
CA THR A 36 -3.19 19.80 6.05
C THR A 36 -3.17 19.13 7.43
N GLY A 37 -2.14 19.36 8.24
CA GLY A 37 -1.98 18.81 9.58
C GLY A 37 -1.61 17.33 9.61
N ILE A 38 -1.20 16.74 8.47
CA ILE A 38 -0.80 15.33 8.39
C ILE A 38 0.50 15.10 9.15
N LEU A 39 1.46 16.04 9.07
CA LEU A 39 2.72 15.93 9.80
C LEU A 39 2.54 16.00 11.34
N ASP A 40 1.48 16.65 11.80
CA ASP A 40 1.14 16.77 13.22
C ASP A 40 0.29 15.59 13.72
N ALA A 41 -0.33 14.83 12.81
CA ALA A 41 -1.14 13.67 13.14
C ALA A 41 -0.25 12.46 13.47
N ASP A 42 -0.77 11.55 14.31
CA ASP A 42 0.00 10.35 14.67
C ASP A 42 0.14 9.40 13.46
N PRO A 43 1.35 8.86 13.18
CA PRO A 43 2.59 9.12 13.91
C PRO A 43 3.23 10.46 13.54
N ALA A 44 3.44 11.33 14.53
CA ALA A 44 3.93 12.69 14.29
C ALA A 44 5.29 12.72 13.59
N GLY A 45 5.44 13.64 12.65
CA GLY A 45 6.65 13.84 11.84
C GLY A 45 6.81 12.86 10.68
N TYR A 46 5.87 11.94 10.47
CA TYR A 46 5.86 11.08 9.30
C TYR A 46 5.02 11.70 8.17
N PRO A 47 5.36 11.42 6.90
CA PRO A 47 4.63 11.92 5.73
C PRO A 47 3.29 11.20 5.49
N TYR A 48 2.65 10.72 6.56
CA TYR A 48 1.37 10.03 6.60
C TYR A 48 0.89 9.95 8.06
N ALA A 49 -0.41 9.82 8.26
CA ALA A 49 -1.02 9.48 9.53
C ALA A 49 -1.41 7.99 9.58
N PHE A 50 -1.72 7.46 10.77
CA PHE A 50 -2.18 6.08 10.92
C PHE A 50 -3.45 5.79 10.13
N GLU A 51 -4.33 6.78 9.96
CA GLU A 51 -5.53 6.62 9.12
C GLU A 51 -5.18 6.35 7.65
N ASP A 52 -4.06 6.87 7.15
CA ASP A 52 -3.60 6.59 5.78
C ASP A 52 -3.06 5.15 5.66
N VAL A 53 -2.43 4.65 6.73
CA VAL A 53 -1.98 3.25 6.84
C VAL A 53 -3.16 2.30 6.96
N GLU A 54 -4.15 2.64 7.79
CA GLU A 54 -5.41 1.89 7.93
C GLU A 54 -6.15 1.85 6.59
N ARG A 55 -6.20 2.96 5.85
CA ARG A 55 -6.74 3.00 4.48
C ARG A 55 -5.94 2.14 3.50
N ALA A 56 -4.61 2.15 3.58
CA ALA A 56 -3.77 1.26 2.76
C ALA A 56 -4.10 -0.21 3.03
N ILE A 57 -4.34 -0.58 4.29
CA ILE A 57 -4.76 -1.91 4.70
C ILE A 57 -6.12 -2.26 4.09
N GLU A 58 -7.12 -1.37 4.21
CA GLU A 58 -8.43 -1.55 3.58
C GLU A 58 -8.30 -1.84 2.07
N TYR A 59 -7.55 -1.01 1.35
CA TYR A 59 -7.28 -1.24 -0.07
C TYR A 59 -6.54 -2.55 -0.35
N GLY A 60 -5.61 -2.98 0.51
CA GLY A 60 -4.93 -4.26 0.35
C GLY A 60 -5.90 -5.45 0.39
N PHE A 61 -6.92 -5.40 1.26
CA PHE A 61 -7.96 -6.41 1.30
C PHE A 61 -8.95 -6.29 0.14
N GLU A 62 -9.25 -5.09 -0.32
CA GLU A 62 -10.05 -4.89 -1.55
C GLU A 62 -9.34 -5.48 -2.78
N VAL A 63 -8.03 -5.26 -2.94
CA VAL A 63 -7.23 -5.91 -4.00
C VAL A 63 -7.24 -7.42 -3.86
N ARG A 64 -7.20 -7.95 -2.62
CA ARG A 64 -7.31 -9.39 -2.39
C ARG A 64 -8.65 -9.93 -2.89
N GLU A 65 -9.75 -9.26 -2.54
CA GLU A 65 -11.10 -9.63 -2.98
C GLU A 65 -11.22 -9.54 -4.51
N ILE A 66 -10.67 -8.51 -5.15
CA ILE A 66 -10.62 -8.40 -6.61
C ILE A 66 -9.87 -9.60 -7.22
N PHE A 67 -8.73 -10.00 -6.67
CA PHE A 67 -8.01 -11.17 -7.16
C PHE A 67 -8.81 -12.47 -7.02
N GLU A 68 -9.49 -12.65 -5.88
CA GLU A 68 -10.33 -13.84 -5.65
C GLU A 68 -11.55 -13.86 -6.59
N ASP A 69 -12.29 -12.76 -6.68
CA ASP A 69 -13.59 -12.71 -7.38
C ASP A 69 -13.44 -12.54 -8.91
N ASP A 70 -12.53 -11.67 -9.37
CA ASP A 70 -12.40 -11.33 -10.79
C ASP A 70 -11.34 -12.18 -11.51
N PHE A 71 -10.33 -12.68 -10.79
CA PHE A 71 -9.20 -13.41 -11.37
C PHE A 71 -9.15 -14.89 -10.95
N ASP A 72 -10.11 -15.36 -10.15
CA ASP A 72 -10.20 -16.72 -9.62
C ASP A 72 -8.89 -17.13 -8.93
N ALA A 73 -8.31 -16.19 -8.17
CA ALA A 73 -7.05 -16.41 -7.49
C ALA A 73 -7.21 -17.39 -6.33
N GLU A 74 -6.36 -18.41 -6.29
CA GLU A 74 -6.40 -19.43 -5.23
C GLU A 74 -5.52 -19.07 -4.02
N GLU A 75 -4.43 -18.31 -4.24
CA GLU A 75 -3.45 -18.02 -3.20
C GLU A 75 -3.03 -16.54 -3.22
N THR A 76 -3.58 -15.78 -2.27
CA THR A 76 -3.27 -14.36 -2.04
C THR A 76 -2.82 -14.11 -0.60
N ILE A 77 -1.89 -13.17 -0.40
CA ILE A 77 -1.43 -12.77 0.94
C ILE A 77 -1.34 -11.25 1.02
N VAL A 78 -1.95 -10.66 2.04
CA VAL A 78 -1.78 -9.24 2.39
C VAL A 78 -0.70 -9.15 3.48
N VAL A 79 0.30 -8.31 3.27
CA VAL A 79 1.42 -8.10 4.19
C VAL A 79 1.51 -6.63 4.55
N TYR A 80 1.41 -6.34 5.84
CA TYR A 80 1.73 -5.02 6.37
C TYR A 80 3.22 -4.72 6.18
N SER A 81 3.54 -3.64 5.48
CA SER A 81 4.91 -3.27 5.12
C SER A 81 5.59 -2.36 6.15
N GLY A 82 4.84 -1.84 7.13
CA GLY A 82 5.30 -0.84 8.10
C GLY A 82 4.76 0.57 7.83
N GLN A 83 4.47 0.90 6.57
CA GLN A 83 3.95 2.21 6.13
C GLN A 83 2.88 2.06 5.04
N GLY A 84 2.22 0.91 4.98
CA GLY A 84 1.34 0.52 3.90
C GLY A 84 1.21 -1.00 3.83
N VAL A 85 0.88 -1.54 2.66
CA VAL A 85 0.71 -2.98 2.46
C VAL A 85 1.27 -3.45 1.12
N HIS A 86 1.69 -4.71 1.11
CA HIS A 86 1.98 -5.47 -0.09
C HIS A 86 0.94 -6.56 -0.25
N VAL A 87 0.37 -6.69 -1.45
CA VAL A 87 -0.50 -7.82 -1.79
C VAL A 87 0.24 -8.73 -2.75
N TYR A 88 0.42 -9.98 -2.33
CA TYR A 88 1.05 -11.02 -3.13
C TYR A 88 -0.04 -11.90 -3.73
N LEU A 89 0.01 -12.06 -5.05
CA LEU A 89 -0.73 -13.10 -5.76
C LEU A 89 0.25 -14.22 -6.11
N LEU A 90 0.09 -15.36 -5.45
CA LEU A 90 1.06 -16.47 -5.42
C LEU A 90 0.74 -17.59 -6.40
N ASP A 91 -0.42 -17.53 -7.06
CA ASP A 91 -0.86 -18.48 -8.07
C ASP A 91 0.27 -18.93 -9.01
N THR A 92 0.38 -20.25 -9.12
CA THR A 92 1.44 -20.93 -9.84
C THR A 92 1.00 -21.46 -11.21
N ASP A 93 -0.28 -21.27 -11.57
CA ASP A 93 -0.80 -21.75 -12.85
C ASP A 93 -0.06 -21.06 -14.02
N PRO A 94 0.52 -21.83 -14.96
CA PRO A 94 1.09 -21.29 -16.19
C PRO A 94 0.11 -20.45 -17.06
N ALA A 95 -1.21 -20.56 -16.87
CA ALA A 95 -2.22 -19.69 -17.50
C ALA A 95 -2.18 -18.25 -16.96
N HIS A 96 -1.92 -18.08 -15.66
CA HIS A 96 -1.79 -16.78 -14.98
C HIS A 96 -0.38 -16.20 -15.08
N ARG A 97 0.33 -16.47 -16.19
CA ARG A 97 1.61 -15.83 -16.48
C ARG A 97 1.37 -14.36 -16.81
N TYR A 98 1.14 -13.53 -15.79
CA TYR A 98 1.04 -12.07 -15.88
C TYR A 98 2.29 -11.52 -16.57
N ASP A 99 2.20 -11.37 -17.88
CA ASP A 99 3.17 -10.67 -18.72
C ASP A 99 3.06 -9.17 -18.53
N ALA A 100 4.01 -8.46 -19.12
CA ALA A 100 4.11 -7.03 -18.92
C ALA A 100 2.78 -6.34 -19.30
N GLN A 101 2.15 -6.80 -20.39
CA GLN A 101 0.88 -6.27 -20.85
C GLN A 101 -0.26 -6.59 -19.87
N SER A 102 -0.35 -7.82 -19.36
CA SER A 102 -1.38 -8.18 -18.38
C SER A 102 -1.22 -7.39 -17.07
N ARG A 103 0.02 -7.07 -16.68
CA ARG A 103 0.32 -6.23 -15.51
C ARG A 103 -0.02 -4.76 -15.74
N GLU A 104 0.19 -4.24 -16.94
CA GLU A 104 -0.26 -2.88 -17.32
C GLU A 104 -1.79 -2.79 -17.26
N VAL A 105 -2.50 -3.76 -17.83
CA VAL A 105 -3.97 -3.82 -17.76
C VAL A 105 -4.45 -3.89 -16.31
N LEU A 106 -3.77 -4.66 -15.46
CA LEU A 106 -4.11 -4.72 -14.05
C LEU A 106 -3.85 -3.38 -13.34
N ASN A 107 -2.76 -2.68 -13.67
CA ASN A 107 -2.49 -1.35 -13.13
C ASN A 107 -3.63 -0.39 -13.49
N ASP A 108 -4.04 -0.37 -14.75
CA ASP A 108 -5.12 0.50 -15.22
C ASP A 108 -6.45 0.13 -14.53
N LEU A 109 -6.74 -1.16 -14.36
CA LEU A 109 -7.92 -1.61 -13.62
C LEU A 109 -7.93 -1.08 -12.17
N LEU A 110 -6.84 -1.28 -11.43
CA LEU A 110 -6.75 -0.89 -10.03
C LEU A 110 -6.75 0.64 -9.85
N LEU A 111 -6.03 1.38 -10.70
CA LEU A 111 -5.93 2.84 -10.62
C LEU A 111 -7.19 3.54 -11.14
N GLU A 112 -7.72 3.13 -12.31
CA GLU A 112 -8.78 3.89 -12.99
C GLU A 112 -10.18 3.40 -12.64
N SER A 113 -10.37 2.09 -12.41
CA SER A 113 -11.70 1.51 -12.16
C SER A 113 -12.02 1.42 -10.67
N TYR A 114 -11.03 1.08 -9.84
CA TYR A 114 -11.19 0.91 -8.40
C TYR A 114 -10.65 2.10 -7.58
N ASP A 115 -9.97 3.07 -8.21
CA ASP A 115 -9.40 4.25 -7.55
C ASP A 115 -8.43 3.88 -6.39
N ILE A 116 -7.70 2.78 -6.56
CA ILE A 116 -6.75 2.27 -5.57
C ILE A 116 -5.35 2.79 -5.91
N PRO A 117 -4.72 3.61 -5.03
CA PRO A 117 -3.45 4.27 -5.31
C PRO A 117 -2.25 3.31 -5.13
N ILE A 118 -2.09 2.39 -6.08
CA ILE A 118 -0.96 1.46 -6.14
C ILE A 118 0.31 2.12 -6.70
N ASP A 119 1.49 1.52 -6.46
CA ASP A 119 2.70 1.81 -7.24
C ASP A 119 2.70 0.97 -8.54
N PRO A 120 2.47 1.58 -9.72
CA PRO A 120 2.40 0.85 -10.98
C PRO A 120 3.76 0.30 -11.42
N VAL A 121 4.88 0.92 -11.00
CA VAL A 121 6.24 0.47 -11.34
C VAL A 121 6.55 -0.82 -10.59
N VAL A 122 6.16 -0.90 -9.32
CA VAL A 122 6.31 -2.12 -8.51
C VAL A 122 5.52 -3.27 -9.10
N THR A 123 4.27 -3.01 -9.50
CA THR A 123 3.37 -4.02 -10.04
C THR A 123 3.77 -4.51 -11.43
N ALA A 124 4.32 -3.64 -12.28
CA ALA A 124 4.78 -4.00 -13.62
C ALA A 124 6.10 -4.82 -13.62
N ASP A 125 6.99 -4.62 -12.65
CA ASP A 125 8.31 -5.28 -12.64
C ASP A 125 8.25 -6.73 -12.14
N ARG A 126 8.65 -7.67 -13.01
CA ARG A 126 8.75 -9.10 -12.70
C ARG A 126 9.89 -9.47 -11.75
N ARG A 127 10.86 -8.58 -11.52
CA ARG A 127 12.08 -8.84 -10.72
C ARG A 127 12.15 -7.98 -9.46
N ARG A 128 11.03 -7.39 -9.03
CA ARG A 128 11.00 -6.54 -7.84
C ARG A 128 11.27 -7.36 -6.58
N VAL A 129 12.08 -6.80 -5.69
CA VAL A 129 12.33 -7.33 -4.35
C VAL A 129 11.49 -6.52 -3.37
N ALA A 130 10.63 -7.21 -2.63
CA ALA A 130 9.84 -6.64 -1.54
C ALA A 130 10.50 -6.90 -0.19
N ARG A 131 10.07 -6.14 0.84
CA ARG A 131 10.48 -6.39 2.22
C ARG A 131 10.05 -7.80 2.65
N LEU A 132 10.95 -8.50 3.33
CA LEU A 132 10.69 -9.86 3.78
C LEU A 132 9.67 -9.85 4.93
N PRO A 133 8.64 -10.69 4.92
CA PRO A 133 7.77 -10.88 6.07
C PRO A 133 8.58 -11.23 7.34
N TYR A 134 8.14 -10.70 8.47
CA TYR A 134 8.78 -10.74 9.79
C TYR A 134 10.13 -10.01 9.90
N SER A 135 10.49 -9.19 8.91
CA SER A 135 11.61 -8.24 9.03
C SER A 135 11.21 -6.96 9.75
N LEU A 136 12.20 -6.17 10.18
CA LEU A 136 11.98 -4.84 10.75
C LEU A 136 12.11 -3.78 9.65
N HIS A 137 11.08 -2.94 9.48
CA HIS A 137 11.20 -1.71 8.72
C HIS A 137 11.92 -0.66 9.57
N ALA A 138 13.22 -0.45 9.31
CA ALA A 138 14.08 0.39 10.15
C ALA A 138 13.61 1.85 10.27
N ASP A 139 13.09 2.46 9.20
CA ASP A 139 12.73 3.89 9.24
C ASP A 139 11.49 4.21 10.12
N VAL A 140 10.64 3.21 10.36
CA VAL A 140 9.38 3.37 11.12
C VAL A 140 9.37 2.48 12.37
N CYS A 141 10.41 1.67 12.56
CA CYS A 141 10.52 0.70 13.65
C CYS A 141 9.26 -0.17 13.79
N ARG A 142 8.80 -0.78 12.68
CA ARG A 142 7.65 -1.70 12.65
C ARG A 142 8.01 -3.05 12.10
N ILE A 143 7.38 -4.08 12.63
CA ILE A 143 7.46 -5.45 12.14
C ILE A 143 6.63 -5.56 10.86
N VAL A 144 7.28 -5.92 9.76
CA VAL A 144 6.62 -6.33 8.52
C VAL A 144 5.97 -7.67 8.77
N GLN A 145 4.67 -7.85 8.55
CA GLN A 145 4.00 -9.13 8.85
C GLN A 145 2.78 -9.39 7.97
N PRO A 146 2.48 -10.66 7.64
CA PRO A 146 1.19 -11.03 7.05
C PRO A 146 0.05 -10.61 7.97
N ILE A 147 -1.04 -10.15 7.38
CA ILE A 147 -2.25 -9.73 8.09
C ILE A 147 -3.46 -10.42 7.48
N GLU A 148 -4.40 -10.84 8.32
CA GLU A 148 -5.55 -11.66 7.92
C GLU A 148 -6.87 -10.88 7.90
N SER A 149 -6.87 -9.65 8.42
CA SER A 149 -8.07 -8.83 8.59
C SER A 149 -7.79 -7.35 8.27
N PRO A 150 -8.74 -6.65 7.64
CA PRO A 150 -8.63 -5.21 7.41
C PRO A 150 -8.73 -4.39 8.70
N GLN A 151 -9.11 -5.00 9.83
CA GLN A 151 -9.14 -4.38 11.16
C GLN A 151 -7.79 -4.47 11.88
N PHE A 152 -6.70 -4.84 11.19
CA PHE A 152 -5.37 -4.87 11.77
C PHE A 152 -4.95 -3.49 12.28
N ASP A 153 -4.51 -3.40 13.54
CA ASP A 153 -4.02 -2.14 14.12
C ASP A 153 -2.49 -2.00 13.90
N PRO A 154 -2.03 -1.09 13.02
CA PRO A 154 -0.61 -0.91 12.71
C PRO A 154 0.22 -0.45 13.91
N ARG A 155 -0.42 0.06 14.97
CA ARG A 155 0.24 0.47 16.22
C ARG A 155 0.78 -0.72 17.00
N THR A 156 0.16 -1.90 16.83
CA THR A 156 0.56 -3.14 17.51
C THR A 156 1.77 -3.83 16.87
N ALA A 157 2.21 -3.37 15.69
CA ALA A 157 3.35 -3.92 14.98
C ALA A 157 4.71 -3.38 15.49
N THR A 158 4.81 -3.04 16.77
CA THR A 158 6.06 -2.65 17.42
C THR A 158 6.84 -3.88 17.88
N PRO A 159 8.18 -3.88 17.76
CA PRO A 159 9.00 -4.93 18.35
C PRO A 159 9.08 -4.78 19.88
N GLU A 160 9.10 -5.89 20.60
CA GLU A 160 9.08 -5.95 22.08
C GLU A 160 10.17 -5.10 22.77
N PHE A 161 11.29 -4.81 22.10
CA PHE A 161 12.36 -4.00 22.66
C PHE A 161 12.12 -2.48 22.58
N LEU A 162 11.01 -2.05 21.96
CA LEU A 162 10.58 -0.65 21.86
C LEU A 162 9.29 -0.34 22.65
N ASP A 163 8.66 -1.35 23.25
CA ASP A 163 7.49 -1.20 24.13
C ASP A 163 7.85 -0.65 25.53
#